data_AF-A0A2S7RR33-F1
#
_entry.id   AF-A0A2S7RR33-F1
#
_cell.length_a   1.000
_cell.length_b   1.000
_cell.length_c   1.000
_cell.angle_alpha   90.00
_cell.angle_beta   90.00
_cell.angle_gamma   90.00
#
_symmetry.space_group_name_H-M   'P 1'
#
loop_
_entity.id
_entity.type
_entity.pdbx_description
1 polymer ?
#
loop_
_entity_poly.entity_id
_entity_poly.type
_entity_poly.pdbx_seq_one_letter_code
_entity_poly.pdbx_strand_id
1 'polypeptide(L)' 'MFLQTGLNRRQMKQICEKFGCKKKEFAVRRFEDGYLVSLNNKEYKIKFSAGRFSQIVYAKEMIRVPRNKRKQANQ' A
#
# COMPACT_ATOMS: atom_id res chain seq x y z
N MET A 1 19.15 -4.28 7.25
CA MET A 1 17.93 -5.00 6.83
C MET A 1 17.24 -4.22 5.73
N PHE A 2 17.41 -4.63 4.47
CA PHE A 2 16.69 -4.05 3.34
C PHE A 2 15.36 -4.78 3.24
N LEU A 3 14.26 -4.11 3.61
CA LEU A 3 12.92 -4.60 3.31
C LEU A 3 12.86 -4.85 1.80
N GLN A 4 12.71 -6.11 1.41
CA GLN A 4 12.49 -6.57 0.04
C GLN A 4 11.13 -6.05 -0.43
N THR A 5 11.02 -4.75 -0.70
CA THR A 5 9.77 -4.13 -1.13
C THR A 5 9.43 -4.46 -2.57
N GLY A 6 10.32 -5.14 -3.32
CA GLY A 6 10.12 -5.54 -4.72
C GLY A 6 9.91 -4.36 -5.68
N LEU A 7 10.08 -3.12 -5.19
CA LEU A 7 9.77 -1.90 -5.92
C LEU A 7 11.05 -1.22 -6.38
N ASN A 8 11.05 -0.82 -7.65
CA ASN A 8 12.11 0.01 -8.21
C ASN A 8 12.05 1.44 -7.65
N ARG A 9 13.20 2.12 -7.63
CA ARG A 9 13.31 3.53 -7.19
C ARG A 9 12.31 4.46 -7.90
N ARG A 10 11.98 4.19 -9.17
CA ARG A 10 10.96 4.92 -9.95
C ARG A 10 9.55 4.71 -9.41
N GLN A 11 9.19 3.47 -9.07
CA GLN A 11 7.89 3.15 -8.48
C GLN A 11 7.77 3.78 -7.08
N MET A 12 8.82 3.73 -6.27
CA MET A 12 8.85 4.42 -4.98
C MET A 12 8.62 5.93 -5.14
N LYS A 13 9.24 6.56 -6.14
CA LYS A 13 9.06 7.99 -6.43
C LYS A 13 7.62 8.31 -6.83
N GLN A 14 6.99 7.48 -7.66
CA GLN A 14 5.59 7.63 -8.05
C GLN A 14 4.63 7.46 -6.86
N ILE A 15 4.93 6.55 -5.93
CA ILE A 15 4.18 6.45 -4.67
C ILE A 15 4.33 7.74 -3.87
N CYS A 16 5.55 8.26 -3.69
CA CYS A 16 5.77 9.55 -3.04
C CYS A 16 4.99 10.69 -3.69
N GLU A 17 5.04 10.79 -5.01
CA GLU A 17 4.32 11.83 -5.78
C GLU A 17 2.81 11.69 -5.61
N LYS A 18 2.28 10.46 -5.60
CA LYS A 18 0.83 10.22 -5.47
C LYS A 18 0.30 10.49 -4.06
N PHE A 19 1.07 10.16 -3.03
CA PHE A 19 0.67 10.27 -1.63
C PHE A 19 1.28 11.50 -0.91
N GLY A 20 2.08 12.31 -1.60
CA GLY A 20 2.70 13.51 -1.05
C GLY A 20 3.69 13.24 0.09
N CYS A 21 4.34 12.07 0.11
CA CYS A 21 5.17 11.64 1.24
C CYS A 21 6.66 11.61 0.95
N LYS A 22 7.50 11.72 2.01
CA LYS A 22 8.96 11.55 1.88
C LYS A 22 9.33 10.07 1.90
N LYS A 23 10.43 9.72 1.23
CA LYS A 23 10.99 8.34 1.08
C LYS A 23 11.11 7.49 2.34
N LYS A 24 11.06 8.10 3.54
CA LYS A 24 11.21 7.44 4.85
C LYS A 24 9.92 7.44 5.68
N GLU A 25 8.86 8.09 5.23
CA GLU A 25 7.59 8.24 5.97
C GLU A 25 6.58 7.13 5.67
N PHE A 26 6.87 6.26 4.71
CA PHE A 26 5.99 5.17 4.33
C PHE A 26 6.73 3.84 4.23
N ALA A 27 6.05 2.78 4.63
CA ALA A 27 6.47 1.42 4.39
C ALA A 27 5.68 0.87 3.20
N VAL A 28 6.32 0.04 2.38
CA VAL A 28 5.61 -0.69 1.32
C VAL A 28 5.91 -2.17 1.44
N ARG A 29 4.89 -2.99 1.23
CA ARG A 29 5.04 -4.45 1.14
C ARG A 29 4.26 -4.97 -0.06
N ARG A 30 4.70 -6.09 -0.61
CA ARG A 30 3.93 -6.81 -1.63
C ARG A 30 2.68 -7.39 -0.98
N PHE A 31 1.52 -7.24 -1.63
CA PHE A 31 0.23 -7.70 -1.10
C PHE A 31 -0.68 -8.17 -2.23
N GLU A 32 -0.92 -9.48 -2.28
CA GLU A 32 -1.71 -10.14 -3.35
C GLU A 32 -1.25 -9.68 -4.75
N ASP A 33 -2.17 -9.23 -5.59
CA ASP A 33 -1.95 -8.69 -6.94
C ASP A 33 -1.50 -7.22 -6.96
N GLY A 34 -0.81 -6.76 -5.91
CA GLY A 34 -0.40 -5.37 -5.79
C GLY A 34 0.58 -5.13 -4.67
N TYR A 35 0.53 -3.90 -4.16
CA TYR A 35 1.37 -3.44 -3.07
C TYR A 35 0.51 -2.76 -2.03
N LEU A 36 0.97 -2.81 -0.80
CA LEU A 36 0.30 -2.20 0.33
C LEU A 36 1.26 -1.19 0.95
N VAL A 37 0.87 0.08 0.88
CA VAL A 37 1.60 1.24 1.36
C VAL A 37 1.04 1.60 2.73
N SER A 38 1.87 1.56 3.76
CA SER A 38 1.53 2.03 5.10
C SER A 38 2.12 3.42 5.29
N LEU A 39 1.27 4.40 5.56
CA LEU A 39 1.62 5.81 5.72
C LEU A 39 0.84 6.40 6.89
N ASN A 40 1.51 6.98 7.88
CA ASN A 40 0.88 7.63 9.04
C ASN A 40 -0.25 6.80 9.68
N ASN A 41 0.04 5.52 9.97
CA ASN A 41 -0.90 4.57 10.56
C ASN A 41 -2.13 4.20 9.69
N LYS A 42 -2.14 4.64 8.43
CA LYS A 42 -3.11 4.24 7.41
C LYS A 42 -2.47 3.28 6.43
N GLU A 43 -3.25 2.36 5.90
CA GLU A 43 -2.80 1.43 4.87
C GLU A 43 -3.51 1.74 3.55
N TYR A 44 -2.81 1.58 2.44
CA TYR A 44 -3.32 1.86 1.10
C TYR A 44 -2.94 0.70 0.18
N LYS A 45 -3.91 0.06 -0.45
CA LYS A 45 -3.65 -0.91 -1.52
C LYS A 45 -3.48 -0.17 -2.82
N ILE A 46 -2.33 -0.38 -3.45
CA ILE A 46 -2.00 0.14 -4.76
C ILE A 46 -1.78 -1.00 -5.74
N LYS A 47 -2.13 -0.78 -7.01
CA LYS A 47 -1.73 -1.65 -8.12
C LYS A 47 -1.02 -0.84 -9.19
N PHE A 48 0.06 -1.40 -9.72
CA PHE A 48 0.76 -0.86 -10.88
C PHE A 48 0.15 -1.41 -12.17
N SER A 49 0.26 -0.63 -13.24
CA SER A 49 -0.10 -1.10 -14.58
C SER A 49 0.85 -2.21 -15.02
N ALA A 50 0.29 -3.30 -15.55
CA ALA A 50 1.08 -4.37 -16.18
C ALA A 50 1.78 -3.88 -17.47
N GLY A 51 1.18 -2.93 -18.20
CA GLY A 51 1.75 -2.35 -19.42
C GLY A 51 2.71 -1.18 -19.18
N ARG A 52 2.62 -0.52 -18.01
CA ARG A 52 3.51 0.58 -17.61
C ARG A 52 4.02 0.34 -16.19
N PHE A 53 5.21 -0.27 -16.09
CA PHE A 53 5.82 -0.73 -14.85
C PHE A 53 5.85 0.28 -13.69
N SER A 54 5.82 1.59 -13.95
CA SER A 54 5.86 2.63 -12.91
C SER A 54 4.56 3.40 -12.68
N GLN A 55 3.49 3.13 -13.43
CA GLN A 55 2.24 3.88 -13.31
C GLN A 55 1.29 3.20 -12.32
N ILE A 56 0.85 3.93 -11.29
CA ILE A 56 -0.18 3.48 -10.35
C ILE A 56 -1.55 3.64 -11.03
N VAL A 57 -2.25 2.53 -11.27
CA VAL A 57 -3.60 2.53 -11.88
C VAL A 57 -4.71 2.39 -10.85
N TYR A 58 -4.36 1.94 -9.64
CA TYR A 58 -5.30 1.77 -8.56
C TYR A 58 -4.64 2.20 -7.26
N ALA A 59 -5.35 2.99 -6.46
CA ALA A 59 -4.95 3.35 -5.11
C ALA A 59 -6.21 3.48 -4.26
N LYS A 60 -6.32 2.67 -3.21
CA LYS A 60 -7.46 2.70 -2.29
C LYS A 60 -6.99 2.55 -0.85
N GLU A 61 -7.52 3.39 0.04
CA GLU A 61 -7.31 3.27 1.48
C GLU A 61 -7.91 1.96 1.99
N MET A 62 -7.11 1.21 2.72
CA MET A 62 -7.49 -0.01 3.44
C MET A 62 -7.60 0.32 4.92
N ILE A 63 -8.80 0.16 5.44
CA ILE A 63 -9.04 0.22 6.89
C ILE A 63 -8.79 -1.18 7.42
N ARG A 64 -7.83 -1.32 8.35
CA ARG A 64 -7.73 -2.55 9.14
C ARG A 64 -9.01 -2.68 9.95
N VAL A 65 -9.88 -3.61 9.58
CA VAL A 65 -11.04 -3.93 10.41
C VAL A 65 -10.48 -4.62 11.65
N PRO A 66 -10.55 -4.00 12.85
CA PRO A 66 -10.13 -4.69 14.06
C PRO A 66 -11.03 -5.92 14.20
N ARG A 67 -10.43 -7.07 14.50
CA ARG A 67 -11.08 -8.39 14.59
C ARG A 67 -12.06 -8.50 15.77
N ASN A 68 -12.60 -7.39 16.28
CA ASN A 68 -13.50 -7.30 17.42
C ASN A 68 -14.98 -7.08 17.06
N LYS A 69 -15.39 -7.23 15.79
CA LYS A 69 -16.82 -7.26 15.40
C LYS A 69 -17.24 -8.52 14.65
N ARG A 70 -16.78 -9.70 15.11
CA ARG A 70 -17.35 -11.03 14.75
C ARG A 70 -17.87 -11.80 15.97
N LYS A 71 -18.31 -11.10 17.02
CA LYS A 71 -19.09 -11.66 18.12
C LYS A 71 -20.18 -10.66 18.53
N GLN A 72 -21.23 -10.54 17.73
CA GLN A 72 -22.57 -10.03 18.09
C GLN A 72 -23.43 -10.02 16.82
N ALA A 73 -23.72 -11.22 16.31
CA ALA A 73 -24.76 -11.47 15.31
C ALA A 73 -25.04 -12.98 15.32
N ASN A 74 -25.48 -13.45 16.48
CA ASN A 74 -26.16 -14.73 16.72
C ASN A 74 -26.40 -14.78 18.24
N GLN A 75 -27.42 -14.05 18.68
CA GLN A 75 -28.20 -14.36 19.87
C GLN A 75 -29.64 -14.49 19.40
#